data_AF-A0A1G2DGY4-F1
#
_entry.id   AF-A0A1G2DGY4-F1
#
_cell.length_a   1.000
_cell.length_b   1.000
_cell.length_c   1.000
_cell.angle_alpha   90.00
_cell.angle_beta   90.00
_cell.angle_gamma   90.00
#
_symmetry.space_group_name_H-M   'P 1'
#
loop_
_entity.id
_entity.type
_entity.pdbx_description
1 polymer ?
#
loop_
_entity_poly.entity_id
_entity_poly.type
_entity_poly.pdbx_seq_one_letter_code
_entity_poly.pdbx_strand_id
1 'polypeptide(L)' 'MNTASLAHEVKMLRSFAVSIVGRDPEGEYRPEFVRKVLRAAKLRPSQRFANKKSFLAELSRNG' A
#
# COMPACT_ATOMS: atom_id res chain seq x y z
N MET A 1 -13.88 27.76 11.18
CA MET A 1 -13.90 26.72 10.12
C MET A 1 -13.96 25.36 10.78
N ASN A 2 -14.95 24.54 10.43
CA ASN A 2 -15.18 23.25 11.04
C ASN A 2 -14.23 22.21 10.42
N THR A 3 -13.25 21.72 11.18
CA THR A 3 -12.21 20.79 10.71
C THR A 3 -12.79 19.48 10.15
N ALA A 4 -14.00 19.11 10.56
CA ALA A 4 -14.72 17.96 10.04
C ALA A 4 -15.16 18.13 8.56
N SER A 5 -15.50 19.35 8.11
CA SER A 5 -15.89 19.57 6.70
C SER A 5 -14.67 19.47 5.78
N LEU A 6 -13.54 20.04 6.21
CA LEU A 6 -12.30 20.00 5.46
C LEU A 6 -11.80 18.56 5.24
N ALA A 7 -11.86 17.72 6.28
CA ALA A 7 -11.47 16.31 6.16
C ALA A 7 -12.36 15.55 5.15
N HIS A 8 -13.65 15.88 5.10
CA HIS A 8 -14.59 15.28 4.15
C HIS A 8 -14.31 15.75 2.70
N GLU A 9 -14.09 17.05 2.51
CA GLU A 9 -13.76 17.64 1.21
C GLU A 9 -12.44 17.08 0.64
N VAL A 10 -11.40 16.99 1.47
CA VAL A 10 -10.11 16.39 1.08
C VAL A 10 -10.27 14.91 0.73
N LYS A 11 -11.12 14.17 1.45
CA LYS A 11 -11.40 12.77 1.13
C LYS A 11 -12.07 12.63 -0.23
N MET A 12 -13.04 13.49 -0.54
CA MET A 12 -13.73 13.50 -1.83
C MET A 12 -12.78 13.87 -2.98
N LEU A 13 -11.94 14.90 -2.78
CA LEU A 13 -10.94 15.30 -3.76
C LEU A 13 -9.93 14.19 -4.07
N ARG A 14 -9.46 13.47 -3.04
CA ARG A 14 -8.54 12.34 -3.22
C ARG A 14 -9.20 11.19 -3.99
N SER A 15 -10.45 10.85 -3.69
CA SER A 15 -11.19 9.83 -4.44
C SER A 15 -11.39 10.25 -5.90
N PHE A 16 -11.70 11.52 -6.13
CA PHE A 16 -11.86 12.09 -7.46
C PHE A 16 -10.54 12.03 -8.25
N ALA A 17 -9.42 12.45 -7.67
CA ALA A 17 -8.09 12.37 -8.31
C ALA A 17 -7.70 10.94 -8.70
N VAL A 18 -7.95 9.96 -7.82
CA VAL A 18 -7.71 8.54 -8.12
C VAL A 18 -8.63 8.03 -9.23
N SER A 19 -9.83 8.60 -9.38
CA SER A 19 -10.80 8.21 -10.41
C SER A 19 -10.63 8.89 -11.78
N ILE A 20 -10.03 10.08 -11.84
CA ILE A 20 -9.83 10.85 -13.09
C ILE A 20 -8.64 10.37 -13.89
N VAL A 21 -7.62 9.82 -13.23
CA VAL A 21 -6.55 9.11 -13.93
C VAL A 21 -7.21 7.86 -14.50
N GLY A 22 -7.71 7.96 -15.74
CA GLY A 22 -8.34 6.86 -16.46
C GLY A 22 -7.48 5.62 -16.37
N ARG A 23 -8.13 4.44 -16.30
CA ARG A 23 -7.53 3.11 -16.03
C ARG A 23 -6.01 3.15 -16.13
N ASP A 24 -5.37 3.29 -14.97
CA ASP A 24 -3.94 3.08 -14.84
C ASP A 24 -3.58 1.78 -15.58
N PRO A 25 -2.54 1.76 -16.45
CA PRO A 25 -2.06 0.54 -17.07
C PRO A 25 -1.79 -0.59 -16.05
N GLU A 26 -1.50 -0.22 -14.79
CA GLU A 26 -1.30 -1.13 -13.67
C GLU A 26 -2.62 -1.65 -13.04
N GLY A 27 -3.78 -1.06 -13.39
CA GLY A 27 -5.11 -1.50 -12.99
C GLY A 27 -5.84 -0.58 -12.00
N GLU A 28 -6.93 -1.06 -11.40
CA GLU A 28 -7.74 -0.24 -10.49
C GLU A 28 -7.10 -0.11 -9.11
N TYR A 29 -7.22 1.08 -8.50
CA TYR A 29 -6.77 1.30 -7.13
C TYR A 29 -7.53 0.40 -6.14
N ARG A 30 -6.80 -0.44 -5.40
CA ARG A 30 -7.36 -1.36 -4.39
C ARG A 30 -7.09 -0.88 -2.96
N PRO A 31 -8.01 -0.14 -2.31
CA PRO A 31 -7.78 0.38 -0.96
C PRO A 31 -7.55 -0.73 0.08
N GLU A 32 -8.16 -1.91 -0.10
CA GLU A 32 -7.94 -3.07 0.77
C GLU A 32 -6.49 -3.58 0.74
N PHE A 33 -5.88 -3.57 -0.45
CA PHE A 33 -4.49 -3.96 -0.63
C PHE A 33 -3.56 -2.99 0.09
N VAL A 34 -3.78 -1.69 -0.08
CA VAL A 34 -2.99 -0.64 0.61
C VAL A 34 -3.12 -0.79 2.12
N ARG A 35 -4.35 -0.97 2.65
CA ARG A 35 -4.57 -1.23 4.08
C ARG A 35 -3.80 -2.46 4.57
N LYS A 36 -3.83 -3.56 3.81
CA LYS A 36 -3.12 -4.80 4.14
C LYS A 36 -1.61 -4.59 4.21
N VAL A 37 -1.03 -3.94 3.20
CA VAL A 37 0.42 -3.66 3.14
C VAL A 37 0.85 -2.73 4.28
N LEU A 38 0.11 -1.65 4.53
CA LEU A 38 0.42 -0.72 5.62
C LEU A 38 0.31 -1.38 7.01
N ARG A 39 -0.62 -2.33 7.19
CA ARG A 39 -0.68 -3.14 8.42
C ARG A 39 0.56 -4.03 8.54
N ALA A 40 0.95 -4.72 7.47
CA ALA A 40 2.13 -5.58 7.46
C ALA A 40 3.43 -4.79 7.72
N ALA A 41 3.56 -3.58 7.18
CA ALA A 41 4.74 -2.73 7.37
C ALA A 41 4.95 -2.30 8.83
N LYS A 42 3.91 -2.30 9.66
CA LYS A 42 4.01 -2.01 11.11
C LYS A 42 4.46 -3.22 11.92
N LEU A 43 4.39 -4.43 11.35
CA LEU A 43 4.85 -5.63 12.03
C LEU A 43 6.38 -5.65 12.06
N ARG A 44 6.95 -6.22 13.13
CA ARG A 44 8.40 -6.42 13.18
C ARG A 44 8.79 -7.39 12.06
N PRO A 45 9.73 -7.01 11.17
CA PRO A 45 10.18 -7.92 10.13
C PRO A 45 10.80 -9.15 10.79
N SER A 46 10.21 -10.32 10.53
CA SER A 46 10.73 -11.60 11.02
C SER A 46 12.07 -11.93 10.37
N GLN A 47 12.33 -11.36 9.19
CA GLN A 47 13.51 -11.63 8.39
C GLN A 47 14.08 -10.38 7.76
N ARG A 48 15.41 -10.35 7.63
CA ARG A 48 16.16 -9.29 7.00
C ARG A 48 17.04 -9.88 5.92
N PHE A 49 16.71 -9.58 4.66
CA PHE A 49 17.52 -9.99 3.52
C PHE A 49 18.51 -8.90 3.18
N ALA A 50 19.77 -9.08 3.58
CA ALA A 50 20.83 -8.10 3.35
C ALA A 50 21.39 -8.14 1.91
N ASN A 51 21.19 -9.26 1.19
CA ASN A 51 21.69 -9.45 -0.17
C ASN A 51 20.88 -10.51 -0.94
N LYS A 52 21.08 -10.55 -2.26
CA LYS A 52 20.40 -11.51 -3.16
C LYS A 52 20.57 -12.97 -2.72
N LYS A 53 21.76 -13.36 -2.27
CA LYS A 53 22.02 -14.75 -1.82
C LYS A 53 21.19 -15.09 -0.58
N SER A 54 21.12 -14.18 0.40
CA SER A 54 20.33 -14.36 1.63
C SER A 54 18.82 -14.46 1.37
N PHE A 55 18.32 -13.73 0.36
CA PHE A 55 16.92 -13.82 -0.06
C PHE A 55 16.60 -15.17 -0.70
N LEU A 56 17.41 -15.60 -1.67
CA LEU A 56 17.18 -16.85 -2.39
C LEU A 56 17.29 -18.08 -1.47
N ALA A 57 18.26 -18.08 -0.55
CA ALA A 57 18.42 -19.15 0.43
C ALA A 57 17.17 -19.32 1.33
N GLU A 58 16.48 -18.23 1.65
CA GLU A 58 15.24 -18.31 2.41
C GLU A 58 14.06 -18.84 1.60
N LEU A 59 13.91 -18.35 0.37
CA LEU A 59 12.88 -18.82 -0.55
C LEU A 59 12.98 -20.32 -0.78
N SER A 60 14.19 -20.86 -0.93
CA SER A 60 14.41 -22.30 -1.08
C SER A 60 14.19 -23.11 0.21
N ARG A 61 14.18 -22.48 1.39
CA ARG A 61 13.91 -23.16 2.68
C ARG A 61 12.43 -23.24 3.02
N ASN A 62 11.62 -22.30 2.51
CA ASN A 62 10.21 -22.15 2.86
C ASN A 62 9.25 -22.36 1.66
N GLY A 63 9.78 -22.72 0.50
CA GLY A 63 9.02 -23.13 -0.70
C GLY A 63 9.01 -24.65 -0.83
#